data_AF-A0A914QZZ1-F1
#
_entry.id   AF-A0A914QZZ1-F1
#
_cell.length_a   1.000
_cell.length_b   1.000
_cell.length_c   1.000
_cell.angle_alpha   90.00
_cell.angle_beta   90.00
_cell.angle_gamma   90.00
#
_symmetry.space_group_name_H-M   'P 1'
#
loop_
_entity.id
_entity.type
_entity.pdbx_description
1 polymer ?
#
loop_
_entity_poly.entity_id
_entity_poly.type
_entity_poly.pdbx_seq_one_letter_code
_entity_poly.pdbx_strand_id
1 'polypeptide(L)'
;MGYRPGNADELKKPHFYDSVEQYIPLLLNYLKESKSGFLAPSGLTWADFTVSEFLITILQEESTILDKYPEMKEYLKRVKSVPQLKEYYASRKE
;
A
#
# COMPACT_ATOMS: atom_id res chain seq x y z
N MET A 1 -0.96 -22.39 -2.07
CA MET A 1 -1.08 -22.70 -0.61
C MET A 1 0.19 -23.45 -0.21
N GLY A 2 0.90 -22.97 0.83
CA GLY A 2 2.28 -23.35 1.13
C GLY A 2 2.48 -24.81 1.57
N TYR A 3 3.43 -25.50 0.94
CA TYR A 3 3.85 -26.88 1.22
C TYR A 3 5.15 -26.94 2.02
N ARG A 4 5.30 -26.17 3.10
CA ARG A 4 6.46 -26.27 4.00
C ARG A 4 5.99 -26.34 5.46
N PRO A 5 6.46 -27.34 6.24
CA PRO A 5 6.16 -27.42 7.66
C PRO A 5 6.98 -26.34 8.39
N GLY A 6 6.36 -25.19 8.58
CA GLY A 6 6.82 -24.11 9.46
C GLY A 6 5.59 -23.43 10.02
N ASN A 7 5.59 -23.09 11.31
CA ASN A 7 4.48 -22.42 11.98
C ASN A 7 4.15 -21.11 11.26
N ALA A 8 3.17 -21.17 10.36
CA ALA A 8 2.83 -20.07 9.46
C ALA A 8 2.38 -18.82 10.23
N ASP A 9 1.84 -18.99 11.43
CA ASP A 9 1.41 -17.90 12.30
C ASP A 9 2.58 -17.20 13.02
N GLU A 10 3.62 -17.93 13.42
CA GLU A 10 4.79 -17.36 14.11
C GLU A 10 5.72 -16.61 13.15
N LEU A 11 5.78 -17.02 11.88
CA LEU A 11 6.61 -16.36 10.86
C LEU A 11 5.90 -15.16 10.21
N LYS A 12 4.57 -15.16 10.17
CA LYS A 12 3.78 -14.12 9.49
C LYS A 12 4.01 -12.74 10.08
N LYS A 13 3.85 -12.59 11.40
CA LYS A 13 3.94 -11.28 12.07
C LYS A 13 5.31 -10.62 11.90
N PRO A 14 6.45 -11.23 12.31
CA PRO A 14 7.74 -10.56 12.21
C PRO A 14 8.14 -10.29 10.76
N HIS A 15 7.86 -11.21 9.84
CA HIS A 15 8.20 -11.01 8.42
C HIS A 15 7.30 -9.97 7.75
N PHE A 16 6.04 -9.85 8.17
CA PHE A 16 5.13 -8.81 7.70
C PHE A 16 5.63 -7.42 8.08
N TYR A 17 5.96 -7.19 9.36
CA TYR A 17 6.49 -5.90 9.81
C TYR A 17 7.83 -5.56 9.15
N ASP A 18 8.77 -6.53 9.05
CA ASP A 18 10.05 -6.33 8.37
C ASP A 18 9.87 -5.97 6.89
N SER A 19 8.95 -6.67 6.20
CA SER A 19 8.64 -6.38 4.80
C SER A 19 8.05 -4.98 4.65
N VAL A 20 7.09 -4.59 5.49
CA VAL A 20 6.48 -3.25 5.40
C VAL A 20 7.50 -2.15 5.69
N GLU A 21 8.39 -2.35 6.67
CA GLU A 21 9.47 -1.40 6.98
C GLU A 21 10.52 -1.30 5.85
N GLN A 22 10.70 -2.33 5.03
CA GLN A 22 11.55 -2.27 3.83
C GLN A 22 10.86 -1.64 2.61
N TYR A 23 9.59 -2.01 2.36
CA TYR A 23 8.87 -1.61 1.14
C TYR A 23 8.34 -0.18 1.17
N ILE A 24 7.83 0.31 2.31
CA ILE A 24 7.25 1.66 2.37
C ILE A 24 8.28 2.77 2.08
N PRO A 25 9.50 2.74 2.66
CA PRO A 25 10.52 3.73 2.32
C PRO A 25 10.91 3.75 0.85
N LEU A 26 10.95 2.57 0.20
CA LEU A 26 11.22 2.45 -1.23
C LEU A 26 10.12 3.14 -2.06
N LEU A 27 8.85 2.91 -1.72
CA LEU A 27 7.72 3.54 -2.38
C LEU A 27 7.71 5.07 -2.16
N LEU A 28 8.08 5.53 -0.97
CA LEU A 28 8.24 6.96 -0.70
C LEU A 28 9.37 7.58 -1.52
N ASN A 29 10.47 6.85 -1.72
CA ASN A 29 11.55 7.32 -2.59
C ASN A 29 11.07 7.48 -4.04
N TYR A 30 10.35 6.49 -4.59
CA TYR A 30 9.74 6.60 -5.92
C TYR A 30 8.75 7.77 -6.02
N LEU A 31 7.93 7.99 -4.99
CA LEU A 31 7.00 9.10 -4.94
C LEU A 31 7.73 10.46 -4.98
N LYS A 32 8.86 10.57 -4.25
CA LYS A 32 9.71 11.77 -4.22
C LYS A 32 10.41 12.02 -5.56
N GLU A 33 10.93 10.97 -6.19
CA GLU A 33 11.59 11.06 -7.49
C GLU A 33 10.61 11.44 -8.61
N SER A 34 9.38 10.92 -8.54
CA SER A 34 8.37 11.14 -9.57
C SER A 34 7.95 12.61 -9.71
N LYS A 35 7.88 13.37 -8.61
CA LYS A 35 7.39 14.77 -8.53
C LYS A 35 5.99 15.04 -9.08
N SER A 36 5.33 14.04 -9.68
CA SER A 36 3.93 14.12 -10.13
C SER A 36 2.96 13.98 -8.95
N GLY A 37 3.44 13.43 -7.83
CA GLY A 37 2.66 13.02 -6.67
C GLY A 37 1.90 11.71 -6.87
N PHE A 38 2.30 10.94 -7.88
CA PHE A 38 2.01 9.52 -8.09
C PHE A 38 3.35 8.77 -8.19
N LEU A 39 3.34 7.45 -8.29
CA LEU A 39 4.57 6.65 -8.37
C LEU A 39 5.33 6.86 -9.69
N ALA A 40 4.63 7.26 -10.76
CA ALA A 40 5.22 7.49 -12.07
C ALA A 40 5.22 8.99 -12.43
N PRO A 41 6.27 9.50 -13.08
CA PRO A 41 6.34 10.92 -13.48
C PRO A 41 5.24 11.31 -14.46
N SER A 42 4.71 10.34 -15.20
CA SER A 42 3.58 10.52 -16.13
C SER A 42 2.21 10.65 -15.44
N GLY A 43 2.14 10.55 -14.11
CA GLY A 43 0.90 10.65 -13.33
C GLY A 43 0.35 9.30 -12.88
N LEU A 44 -0.98 9.18 -12.81
CA LEU A 44 -1.67 7.97 -12.32
C LEU A 44 -1.46 6.79 -13.27
N THR A 45 -0.89 5.69 -12.76
CA THR A 45 -0.60 4.48 -13.51
C THR A 45 -1.11 3.23 -12.80
N TRP A 46 -1.09 2.08 -13.46
CA TRP A 46 -1.46 0.79 -12.86
C TRP A 46 -0.69 0.46 -11.57
N ALA A 47 0.56 0.93 -11.48
CA ALA A 47 1.37 0.78 -10.26
C ALA A 47 0.70 1.44 -9.05
N ASP A 48 0.05 2.60 -9.25
CA ASP A 48 -0.61 3.31 -8.16
C ASP A 48 -1.83 2.56 -7.61
N PHE A 49 -2.56 1.85 -8.48
CA PHE A 49 -3.67 0.98 -8.08
C PHE A 49 -3.16 -0.23 -7.30
N THR A 50 -2.09 -0.87 -7.77
CA THR A 50 -1.50 -2.05 -7.13
C THR A 50 -1.00 -1.71 -5.72
N VAL A 51 -0.28 -0.59 -5.59
CA VAL A 51 0.24 -0.14 -4.30
C VAL A 51 -0.87 0.34 -3.38
N SER A 52 -1.88 1.03 -3.89
CA SER A 52 -3.00 1.47 -3.05
C SER A 52 -3.84 0.29 -2.53
N GLU A 53 -4.02 -0.77 -3.31
CA GLU A 53 -4.67 -2.01 -2.85
C GLU A 53 -3.85 -2.68 -1.75
N PHE A 54 -2.54 -2.88 -1.99
CA PHE A 54 -1.62 -3.45 -1.01
C PHE A 54 -1.64 -2.68 0.33
N LEU A 55 -1.63 -1.35 0.28
CA LEU A 55 -1.74 -0.51 1.47
C LEU A 55 -3.08 -0.66 2.20
N ILE A 56 -4.19 -0.87 1.47
CA ILE A 56 -5.50 -1.12 2.08
C ILE A 56 -5.48 -2.46 2.82
N THR A 57 -4.94 -3.53 2.21
CA THR A 57 -4.80 -4.83 2.87
C THR A 57 -3.95 -4.73 4.13
N ILE A 58 -2.83 -4.00 4.05
CA ILE A 58 -1.96 -3.75 5.21
C ILE A 58 -2.70 -3.01 6.33
N LEU A 59 -3.47 -1.99 5.99
CA LEU A 59 -4.27 -1.23 6.96
C LEU A 59 -5.41 -2.07 7.59
N GLN A 60 -5.95 -3.04 6.85
CA GLN A 60 -6.95 -3.97 7.37
C GLN A 60 -6.33 -4.95 8.37
N GLU A 61 -5.10 -5.40 8.14
CA GLU A 61 -4.37 -6.28 9.06
C GLU A 61 -3.83 -5.50 10.27
N GLU A 62 -3.16 -4.36 10.04
CA GLU A 62 -2.56 -3.50 11.07
C GLU A 62 -2.79 -2.02 10.76
N SER A 63 -3.84 -1.45 11.35
CA SER A 63 -4.29 -0.08 11.09
C SER A 63 -3.32 1.03 11.53
N THR A 64 -2.36 0.72 12.42
CA THR A 64 -1.38 1.68 12.97
C THR A 64 -0.09 1.78 12.16
N ILE A 65 0.15 0.85 11.23
CA ILE A 65 1.47 0.70 10.58
C ILE A 65 1.84 1.88 9.68
N LEU A 66 0.85 2.57 9.11
CA LEU A 66 1.06 3.78 8.31
C LEU A 66 1.22 5.05 9.16
N ASP A 67 1.11 4.99 10.50
CA ASP A 67 1.28 6.17 11.35
C ASP A 67 2.72 6.69 11.34
N LYS A 68 3.69 5.78 11.17
CA LYS A 68 5.11 6.10 10.94
C LYS A 68 5.35 6.83 9.61
N TYR A 69 4.41 6.76 8.67
CA TYR A 69 4.58 7.21 7.28
C TYR A 69 3.41 8.09 6.81
N PRO A 70 3.28 9.32 7.33
CA PRO A 70 2.18 10.24 6.96
C PRO A 70 2.16 10.56 5.46
N GLU A 71 3.33 10.64 4.81
CA GLU A 71 3.46 10.82 3.36
C GLU A 71 2.71 9.72 2.58
N MET A 72 2.75 8.47 3.06
CA MET A 72 2.10 7.33 2.42
C MET A 72 0.58 7.34 2.62
N LYS A 73 0.10 7.82 3.78
CA LYS A 73 -1.34 8.06 4.02
C LYS A 73 -1.88 9.13 3.06
N GLU A 74 -1.12 10.20 2.82
CA GLU A 74 -1.54 11.26 1.91
C GLU A 74 -1.59 10.77 0.46
N TYR A 75 -0.59 10.00 0.03
CA TYR A 75 -0.58 9.32 -1.27
C TYR A 75 -1.82 8.42 -1.45
N LEU A 76 -2.13 7.57 -0.46
CA LEU A 76 -3.31 6.70 -0.51
C LEU A 76 -4.61 7.51 -0.64
N LYS A 77 -4.73 8.61 0.10
CA LYS A 77 -5.89 9.51 0.03
C LYS A 77 -6.00 10.12 -1.37
N ARG A 78 -4.89 10.55 -1.96
CA ARG A 78 -4.84 11.12 -3.31
C ARG A 78 -5.29 10.12 -4.37
N VAL A 79 -4.81 8.87 -4.31
CA VAL A 79 -5.25 7.80 -5.22
C VAL A 79 -6.74 7.52 -5.06
N LYS A 80 -7.24 7.42 -3.82
CA LYS A 80 -8.67 7.21 -3.54
C LYS A 80 -9.56 8.41 -3.90
N SER A 81 -9.01 9.61 -3.97
CA SER A 81 -9.74 10.82 -4.37
C SER A 81 -10.00 10.90 -5.88
N VAL A 82 -9.40 10.01 -6.69
CA VAL A 82 -9.71 9.93 -8.12
C VAL A 82 -11.18 9.51 -8.27
N PRO A 83 -12.02 10.31 -8.97
CA PRO A 83 -13.48 10.13 -8.96
C PRO A 83 -13.93 8.75 -9.44
N GLN A 84 -13.28 8.23 -10.49
CA GLN A 84 -13.57 6.88 -11.02
C GLN A 84 -13.24 5.76 -10.02
N LEU A 85 -12.21 5.96 -9.19
CA LEU A 85 -11.87 5.00 -8.14
C LEU A 85 -12.84 5.06 -6.98
N LYS A 86 -13.32 6.26 -6.63
CA LYS A 86 -14.28 6.44 -5.54
C LYS A 86 -15.59 5.67 -5.80
N GLU A 87 -16.08 5.72 -7.04
CA GLU A 87 -17.26 4.94 -7.44
C GLU A 87 -16.98 3.42 -7.41
N TYR A 88 -15.80 3.00 -7.87
CA TYR A 88 -15.39 1.60 -7.80
C TYR A 88 -15.33 1.07 -6.36
N TYR A 89 -14.67 1.79 -5.44
CA TYR A 89 -14.60 1.39 -4.03
C TYR A 89 -15.98 1.40 -3.34
N ALA A 90 -16.90 2.27 -3.75
CA ALA A 90 -18.27 2.29 -3.23
C ALA A 90 -19.12 1.10 -3.72
N SER A 91 -18.89 0.63 -4.95
CA SER A 91 -19.60 -0.50 -5.54
C SER A 91 -18.94 -1.85 -5.25
N ARG A 92 -17.70 -1.87 -4.78
CA ARG A 92 -16.95 -3.10 -4.47
C ARG A 92 -17.56 -3.76 -3.23
N LYS A 93 -18.20 -4.92 -3.39
CA LYS A 93 -18.52 -5.80 -2.26
C LYS A 93 -17.22 -6.43 -1.74
N GLU A 94 -17.02 -6.35 -0.42
CA GLU A 94 -15.99 -7.09 0.31
C GLU A 94 -16.24 -8.61 0.28
#